data_AF-A0AAU3TVP9-F1
#
_entry.id   AF-A0AAU3TVP9-F1
#
_cell.length_a   1.000
_cell.length_b   1.000
_cell.length_c   1.000
_cell.angle_alpha   90.00
_cell.angle_beta   90.00
_cell.angle_gamma   90.00
#
_symmetry.space_group_name_H-M   'P 1'
#
loop_
_entity.id
_entity.type
_entity.pdbx_description
1 polymer ?
#
loop_
_entity_poly.entity_id
_entity_poly.type
_entity_poly.pdbx_seq_one_letter_code
_entity_poly.pdbx_strand_id
1 'polypeptide(L)' 'MGGEIRLSVRLRVAPSEVLLEIDTAWSGGAVDRNRQNDQQRVLVLDTGDEYYF' A
#
# COMPACT_ATOMS: atom_id res chain seq x y z
N MET A 1 -13.51 -6.06 -13.02
CA MET A 1 -13.92 -4.76 -12.44
C MET A 1 -13.27 -4.66 -11.07
N GLY A 2 -12.56 -3.57 -10.77
CA GLY A 2 -12.00 -3.32 -9.44
C GLY A 2 -13.04 -2.63 -8.53
N GLY A 3 -12.92 -2.79 -7.22
CA GLY A 3 -13.75 -2.11 -6.21
C GLY A 3 -12.90 -1.54 -5.08
N GLU A 4 -13.43 -0.56 -4.35
CA GLU A 4 -12.76 0.03 -3.20
C GLU A 4 -12.65 -1.00 -2.06
N ILE A 5 -11.48 -1.09 -1.43
CA ILE A 5 -11.25 -1.88 -0.22
C ILE A 5 -10.87 -0.93 0.91
N ARG A 6 -11.55 -1.06 2.05
CA ARG A 6 -11.21 -0.31 3.27
C ARG A 6 -10.48 -1.21 4.25
N LEU A 7 -9.28 -0.80 4.66
CA LEU A 7 -8.47 -1.51 5.63
C LEU A 7 -8.21 -0.61 6.85
N SER A 8 -8.42 -1.14 8.05
CA SER A 8 -8.05 -0.48 9.30
C SER A 8 -6.84 -1.16 9.92
N VAL A 9 -5.75 -0.41 10.07
CA VAL A 9 -4.49 -0.90 10.66
C VAL A 9 -4.27 -0.21 12.00
N ARG A 10 -3.89 -0.97 13.03
CA ARG A 10 -3.50 -0.44 14.34
C ARG A 10 -2.05 -0.81 14.63
N LEU A 11 -1.25 0.20 14.97
CA LEU A 11 0.13 0.02 15.39
C LEU A 11 0.20 -0.18 16.91
N ARG A 12 1.17 -0.99 17.37
CA ARG A 12 1.40 -1.24 18.81
C ARG A 12 2.04 -0.04 19.52
N VAL A 13 2.73 0.80 18.77
CA VAL A 13 3.42 2.01 19.23
C VAL A 13 2.92 3.19 18.41
N ALA A 14 3.29 4.41 18.80
CA ALA A 14 3.04 5.64 18.05
C ALA A 14 4.35 6.10 17.38
N PRO A 15 4.70 5.56 16.19
CA PRO A 15 5.89 6.01 15.47
C PRO A 15 5.62 7.35 14.77
N SER A 16 6.67 8.15 14.57
CA SER A 16 6.59 9.41 13.81
C SER A 16 6.53 9.20 12.30
N GLU A 17 6.83 8.00 11.81
CA GLU A 17 6.76 7.61 10.40
C GLU A 17 6.51 6.10 10.24
N VAL A 18 5.92 5.73 9.11
CA VAL A 18 5.78 4.33 8.68
C VAL A 18 6.05 4.20 7.19
N LEU A 19 6.58 3.04 6.78
CA LEU A 19 6.67 2.65 5.38
C LEU A 19 5.47 1.77 5.03
N LEU A 20 4.65 2.20 4.08
CA LEU A 20 3.59 1.39 3.48
C LEU A 20 4.13 0.75 2.20
N GLU A 21 4.11 -0.58 2.14
CA GLU A 21 4.40 -1.36 0.94
C GLU A 21 3.10 -1.97 0.41
N ILE A 22 2.77 -1.70 -0.85
CA ILE A 22 1.59 -2.22 -1.53
C ILE A 22 2.06 -3.07 -2.70
N ASP A 23 1.69 -4.34 -2.68
CA ASP A 23 1.98 -5.29 -3.75
C ASP A 23 0.70 -5.67 -4.52
N THR A 24 0.82 -5.80 -5.83
CA THR A 24 -0.27 -6.32 -6.66
C THR A 24 -0.28 -7.86 -6.64
N ALA A 25 -1.34 -8.45 -6.08
CA ALA A 25 -1.54 -9.89 -6.12
C ALA A 25 -2.25 -10.31 -7.43
N TRP A 26 -1.52 -11.00 -8.31
CA TRP A 26 -2.06 -11.52 -9.56
C TRP A 26 -2.63 -12.94 -9.39
N SER A 27 -3.89 -13.17 -9.76
CA SER A 27 -4.48 -14.50 -9.89
C SER A 27 -4.85 -14.80 -11.35
N GLY A 28 -4.63 -16.03 -11.82
CA GLY A 28 -5.17 -16.50 -13.12
C GLY A 28 -4.26 -16.37 -14.34
N GLY A 29 -2.94 -16.29 -14.18
CA GLY A 29 -1.98 -16.35 -15.30
C GLY A 29 -1.76 -15.03 -16.05
N ALA A 30 -2.39 -13.94 -15.63
CA ALA A 30 -2.00 -12.59 -16.04
C ALA A 30 -0.71 -12.22 -15.31
N VAL A 31 0.42 -12.30 -16.02
CA VAL A 31 1.73 -11.85 -15.55
C VAL A 31 2.03 -10.57 -16.32
N ASP A 32 2.05 -9.42 -15.64
CA ASP A 32 2.68 -8.24 -16.23
C ASP A 32 4.18 -8.53 -16.39
N ARG A 33 4.73 -8.16 -17.55
CA ARG A 33 6.14 -8.38 -17.88
C ARG A 33 7.07 -7.46 -17.10
N ASN A 34 6.55 -6.47 -16.38
CA ASN A 34 7.33 -5.57 -15.55
C ASN A 34 6.95 -5.62 -14.06
N ARG A 35 7.25 -6.73 -13.40
CA ARG A 35 7.04 -6.93 -11.95
C ARG A 35 7.64 -5.84 -11.04
N GLN A 36 8.60 -5.05 -11.53
CA GLN A 36 9.19 -3.96 -10.74
C GLN A 36 8.22 -2.79 -10.53
N ASN A 37 7.14 -2.69 -11.31
CA ASN A 37 6.11 -1.67 -11.15
C ASN A 37 4.91 -2.14 -10.31
N ASP A 38 4.91 -3.40 -9.85
CA ASP A 38 3.83 -3.95 -9.03
C ASP A 38 3.96 -3.60 -7.54
N GLN A 39 5.07 -2.95 -7.17
CA GLN A 39 5.41 -2.57 -5.81
C GLN A 39 5.40 -1.06 -5.66
N GLN A 40 4.54 -0.56 -4.75
CA GLN A 40 4.54 0.84 -4.35
C GLN A 40 5.04 0.96 -2.92
N ARG A 41 5.97 1.91 -2.69
CA ARG A 41 6.51 2.24 -1.38
C ARG A 41 6.17 3.68 -1.04
N VAL A 42 5.50 3.90 0.08
CA VAL A 42 5.08 5.23 0.54
C VAL A 42 5.59 5.46 1.96
N LEU A 43 6.37 6.53 2.16
CA LEU A 43 6.69 7.02 3.50
C LEU A 43 5.54 7.89 3.98
N VAL A 44 4.87 7.44 5.04
CA VAL A 44 3.78 8.16 5.68
C VAL A 44 4.29 8.74 6.99
N LEU A 45 4.11 10.04 7.19
CA LEU A 45 4.55 10.75 8.38
C LEU A 45 3.37 10.98 9.32
N ASP A 46 3.63 11.06 10.62
CA ASP A 46 2.62 11.40 11.64
C ASP A 46 2.33 12.92 11.65
N THR A 47 1.89 13.46 10.50
CA THR A 47 1.53 14.88 10.36
C THR A 47 0.04 15.13 10.65
N GLY A 48 -0.78 14.07 10.62
CA GLY A 48 -2.24 14.15 10.71
C GLY A 48 -2.94 14.42 9.36
N ASP A 49 -2.19 14.51 8.26
CA ASP A 49 -2.74 14.69 6.92
C ASP A 49 -3.31 13.38 6.36
N GLU A 50 -4.30 13.49 5.46
CA GLU A 50 -4.81 12.35 4.70
C GLU A 50 -3.92 12.09 3.47
N TYR A 51 -3.58 10.82 3.27
CA TYR A 51 -2.77 10.36 2.14
C TYR A 51 -3.63 9.57 1.16
N TYR A 52 -3.46 9.85 -0.14
CA TYR A 52 -4.13 9.16 -1.23
C TYR A 52 -3.08 8.43 -2.08
N PHE A 53 -3.28 7.13 -2.31
CA PHE A 53 -2.38 6.25 -3.07
C PHE A 53 -3.15 5.34 -4.01
#